data_AF-A0A3A3G0N8-F1
#
_entry.id   AF-A0A3A3G0N8-F1
#
_cell.length_a   1.000
_cell.length_b   1.000
_cell.length_c   1.000
_cell.angle_alpha   90.00
_cell.angle_beta   90.00
_cell.angle_gamma   90.00
#
_symmetry.space_group_name_H-M   'P 1'
#
loop_
_entity.id
_entity.type
_entity.pdbx_description
1 polymer ?
#
loop_
_entity_poly.entity_id
_entity_poly.type
_entity_poly.pdbx_seq_one_letter_code
_entity_poly.pdbx_strand_id
1 'polypeptide(L)'
;MNDSYVTRGEIIRMLQAWQAGEMATQQLWDWASHRFQSGAADYDDWDDADSVAREVLAALDSLDLHLMLAEDVPLHLAFLQTPIGAFAEGQRSWRVALTGLDYALRKQQLRDDPIYALYCD
;
A
#
# COMPACT_ATOMS: atom_id res chain seq x y z
N MET A 1 -17.30 -15.21 8.73
CA MET A 1 -16.64 -13.89 8.62
C MET A 1 -16.96 -13.36 7.25
N ASN A 2 -17.20 -12.07 7.10
CA ASN A 2 -17.40 -11.49 5.77
C ASN A 2 -16.01 -11.43 5.12
N ASP A 3 -15.74 -12.26 4.11
CA ASP A 3 -14.42 -12.35 3.48
C ASP A 3 -14.00 -11.02 2.82
N SER A 4 -14.89 -10.05 2.71
CA SER A 4 -14.63 -8.73 2.18
C SER A 4 -14.26 -7.66 3.24
N TYR A 5 -14.28 -7.97 4.54
CA TYR A 5 -13.95 -6.97 5.58
C TYR A 5 -12.45 -6.89 5.85
N VAL A 6 -11.83 -5.74 5.57
CA VAL A 6 -10.39 -5.48 5.74
C VAL A 6 -10.16 -4.58 6.95
N THR A 7 -9.11 -4.85 7.72
CA THR A 7 -8.72 -4.01 8.87
C THR A 7 -7.37 -3.36 8.66
N ARG A 8 -7.15 -2.18 9.27
CA ARG A 8 -5.80 -1.60 9.36
C ARG A 8 -4.79 -2.60 9.92
N GLY A 9 -5.17 -3.36 10.95
CA GLY A 9 -4.32 -4.37 11.58
C GLY A 9 -3.95 -5.55 10.66
N GLU A 10 -4.80 -5.90 9.70
CA GLU A 10 -4.45 -6.87 8.65
C GLU A 10 -3.38 -6.31 7.72
N ILE A 11 -3.59 -5.11 7.17
CA ILE A 11 -2.64 -4.46 6.26
C ILE A 11 -1.28 -4.23 6.94
N ILE A 12 -1.28 -3.76 8.19
CA ILE A 12 -0.06 -3.55 8.99
C ILE A 12 0.75 -4.86 9.08
N ARG A 13 0.11 -5.99 9.38
CA ARG A 13 0.80 -7.29 9.49
C ARG A 13 1.42 -7.71 8.15
N MET A 14 0.71 -7.51 7.04
CA MET A 14 1.21 -7.86 5.71
C MET A 14 2.42 -7.01 5.32
N LEU A 15 2.34 -5.69 5.55
CA LEU A 15 3.45 -4.78 5.32
C LEU A 15 4.67 -5.12 6.19
N GLN A 16 4.46 -5.47 7.46
CA GLN A 16 5.55 -5.85 8.37
C GLN A 16 6.21 -7.18 7.96
N ALA A 17 5.42 -8.18 7.56
CA ALA A 17 5.95 -9.45 7.06
C ALA A 17 6.78 -9.25 5.78
N TRP A 18 6.30 -8.40 4.86
CA TRP A 18 7.04 -8.02 3.66
C TRP A 18 8.34 -7.27 3.99
N GLN A 19 8.28 -6.30 4.89
CA GLN A 19 9.47 -5.56 5.35
C GLN A 19 10.52 -6.47 5.99
N ALA A 20 10.07 -7.48 6.75
CA ALA A 20 10.95 -8.45 7.40
C ALA A 20 11.53 -9.50 6.43
N GLY A 21 11.09 -9.52 5.17
CA GLY A 21 11.47 -10.54 4.19
C GLY A 21 10.81 -11.91 4.43
N GLU A 22 9.81 -11.97 5.32
CA GLU A 22 9.02 -13.18 5.60
C GLU A 22 7.97 -13.45 4.51
N MET A 23 7.70 -12.43 3.69
CA MET A 23 6.78 -12.46 2.56
C MET A 23 7.46 -11.89 1.33
N ALA A 24 7.36 -12.57 0.19
CA ALA A 24 7.87 -12.05 -1.08
C ALA A 24 6.93 -10.97 -1.64
N THR A 25 7.47 -10.04 -2.42
CA THR A 25 6.70 -8.96 -3.08
C THR A 25 5.51 -9.50 -3.87
N GLN A 26 5.70 -10.55 -4.68
CA GLN A 26 4.60 -11.16 -5.45
C GLN A 26 3.46 -11.65 -4.53
N GLN A 27 3.79 -12.24 -3.38
CA GLN A 27 2.78 -12.74 -2.45
C GLN A 27 1.97 -11.60 -1.81
N LEU A 28 2.63 -10.48 -1.48
CA LEU A 28 1.95 -9.29 -0.98
C LEU A 28 1.03 -8.70 -2.05
N TRP A 29 1.53 -8.59 -3.29
CA TRP A 29 0.78 -8.03 -4.39
C TRP A 29 -0.45 -8.89 -4.73
N ASP A 30 -0.28 -10.21 -4.87
CA ASP A 30 -1.38 -11.14 -5.08
C ASP A 30 -2.42 -11.01 -3.97
N TRP A 31 -1.99 -10.98 -2.70
CA TRP A 31 -2.90 -10.80 -1.57
C TRP A 31 -3.68 -9.49 -1.68
N ALA A 32 -3.01 -8.37 -1.97
CA ALA A 32 -3.65 -7.06 -2.07
C ALA A 32 -4.69 -7.03 -3.19
N SER A 33 -4.36 -7.58 -4.37
CA SER A 33 -5.30 -7.65 -5.49
C SER A 33 -6.50 -8.54 -5.24
N HIS A 34 -6.31 -9.66 -4.54
CA HIS A 34 -7.44 -10.48 -4.11
C HIS A 34 -8.32 -9.78 -3.06
N ARG A 35 -7.74 -8.88 -2.26
CA ARG A 35 -8.44 -8.20 -1.18
C ARG A 35 -9.18 -6.94 -1.63
N PHE A 36 -8.63 -6.21 -2.60
CA PHE A 36 -9.16 -4.92 -3.06
C PHE A 36 -10.41 -5.04 -3.95
N GLN A 37 -10.81 -6.25 -4.34
CA GLN A 37 -11.97 -6.60 -5.19
C GLN A 37 -12.97 -5.45 -5.39
N SER A 38 -12.82 -4.75 -6.51
CA SER A 38 -13.54 -3.56 -7.01
C SER A 38 -14.77 -3.12 -6.20
N GLY A 39 -14.55 -2.57 -5.01
CA GLY A 39 -15.60 -1.95 -4.18
C GLY A 39 -16.48 -2.89 -3.35
N ALA A 40 -16.18 -4.19 -3.30
CA ALA A 40 -16.84 -5.14 -2.40
C ALA A 40 -16.25 -5.16 -0.99
N ALA A 41 -15.01 -4.65 -0.85
CA ALA A 41 -14.32 -4.58 0.43
C ALA A 41 -14.89 -3.47 1.32
N ASP A 42 -15.10 -3.80 2.59
CA ASP A 42 -15.48 -2.86 3.65
C ASP A 42 -14.32 -2.73 4.65
N TYR A 43 -14.22 -1.59 5.33
CA TYR A 43 -13.04 -1.22 6.11
C TYR A 43 -13.41 -0.82 7.55
N ASP A 44 -12.48 -1.00 8.48
CA ASP A 44 -12.69 -0.73 9.91
C ASP A 44 -12.55 0.75 10.31
N ASP A 45 -12.22 1.62 9.37
CA ASP A 45 -11.65 2.93 9.65
C ASP A 45 -12.20 4.07 8.80
N TRP A 46 -13.43 3.92 8.29
CA TRP A 46 -14.12 4.97 7.55
C TRP A 46 -14.18 6.28 8.35
N ASP A 47 -13.73 7.35 7.70
CA ASP A 47 -13.80 8.76 8.09
C ASP A 47 -14.67 9.45 7.02
N ASP A 48 -15.99 9.44 7.25
CA ASP A 48 -17.02 9.72 6.24
C ASP A 48 -16.91 8.83 4.99
N ALA A 49 -16.39 9.35 3.89
CA ALA A 49 -16.23 8.64 2.61
C ALA A 49 -14.79 8.14 2.39
N ASP A 50 -13.89 8.44 3.31
CA ASP A 50 -12.46 8.19 3.20
C ASP A 50 -12.02 7.08 4.16
N SER A 51 -11.01 6.31 3.79
CA SER A 51 -10.44 5.24 4.63
C SER A 51 -8.95 5.14 4.34
N VAL A 52 -8.10 5.22 5.38
CA VAL A 52 -6.65 5.06 5.17
C VAL A 52 -6.31 3.62 4.82
N ALA A 53 -7.03 2.64 5.38
CA ALA A 53 -6.90 1.24 5.03
C ALA A 53 -7.18 1.01 3.54
N ARG A 54 -8.26 1.61 3.01
CA ARG A 54 -8.61 1.54 1.59
C ARG A 54 -7.54 2.15 0.70
N GLU A 55 -7.05 3.35 1.02
CA GLU A 55 -6.03 4.02 0.21
C GLU A 55 -4.71 3.26 0.18
N VAL A 56 -4.27 2.70 1.31
CA VAL A 56 -3.05 1.89 1.36
C VAL A 56 -3.25 0.56 0.65
N LEU A 57 -4.41 -0.08 0.80
CA LEU A 57 -4.70 -1.33 0.08
C LEU A 57 -4.76 -1.10 -1.44
N ALA A 58 -5.33 0.03 -1.89
CA ALA A 58 -5.32 0.41 -3.31
C ALA A 58 -3.89 0.60 -3.84
N ALA A 59 -3.02 1.23 -3.05
CA ALA A 59 -1.62 1.39 -3.42
C ALA A 59 -0.87 0.04 -3.49
N LEU A 60 -1.24 -0.93 -2.65
CA LEU A 60 -0.68 -2.28 -2.69
C LEU A 60 -1.22 -3.13 -3.85
N ASP A 61 -2.49 -2.97 -4.20
CA ASP A 61 -3.10 -3.61 -5.39
C ASP A 61 -2.42 -3.14 -6.69
N SER A 62 -1.94 -1.90 -6.72
CA SER A 62 -1.16 -1.32 -7.82
C SER A 62 0.32 -1.09 -7.45
N LEU A 63 0.90 -2.01 -6.67
CA LEU A 63 2.27 -1.90 -6.15
C LEU A 63 3.31 -1.73 -7.27
N ASP A 64 3.12 -2.45 -8.37
CA ASP A 64 3.94 -2.42 -9.57
C ASP A 64 3.96 -1.02 -10.21
N LEU A 65 2.78 -0.44 -10.44
CA LEU A 65 2.60 0.91 -10.96
C LEU A 65 3.22 1.96 -10.05
N HIS A 66 3.10 1.76 -8.73
CA HIS A 66 3.65 2.69 -7.74
C HIS A 66 5.14 2.48 -7.47
N LEU A 67 5.80 1.49 -8.08
CA LEU A 67 7.20 1.14 -7.84
C LEU A 67 7.51 1.05 -6.33
N MET A 68 6.56 0.50 -5.57
CA MET A 68 6.63 0.43 -4.12
C MET A 68 7.55 -0.71 -3.70
N LEU A 69 8.49 -0.41 -2.81
CA LEU A 69 9.49 -1.34 -2.31
C LEU A 69 9.33 -1.58 -0.81
N ALA A 70 9.90 -2.67 -0.30
CA ALA A 70 9.83 -3.00 1.12
C ALA A 70 10.43 -1.91 2.03
N GLU A 71 11.37 -1.11 1.51
CA GLU A 71 11.95 0.06 2.18
C GLU A 71 10.92 1.20 2.42
N ASP A 72 9.82 1.24 1.67
CA ASP A 72 8.76 2.26 1.79
C ASP A 72 7.73 1.95 2.88
N VAL A 73 7.73 0.72 3.40
CA VAL A 73 6.79 0.26 4.41
C VAL A 73 6.59 1.27 5.56
N PRO A 74 7.64 1.91 6.13
CA PRO A 74 7.46 2.92 7.17
C PRO A 74 6.53 4.08 6.78
N LEU A 75 6.52 4.49 5.51
CA LEU A 75 5.65 5.57 5.01
C LEU A 75 4.17 5.16 5.04
N HIS A 76 3.88 3.93 4.62
CA HIS A 76 2.52 3.38 4.62
C HIS A 76 2.03 3.08 6.04
N LEU A 77 2.91 2.57 6.91
CA LEU A 77 2.58 2.35 8.32
C LEU A 77 2.25 3.65 9.04
N ALA A 78 3.00 4.73 8.78
CA ALA A 78 2.70 6.05 9.34
C ALA A 78 1.31 6.55 8.91
N PHE A 79 0.92 6.33 7.64
CA PHE A 79 -0.41 6.72 7.18
C PHE A 79 -1.51 5.86 7.79
N LEU A 80 -1.32 4.54 7.93
CA LEU A 80 -2.28 3.64 8.59
C LEU A 80 -2.51 3.99 10.07
N GLN A 81 -1.55 4.67 10.71
CA GLN A 81 -1.66 5.15 12.09
C GLN A 81 -2.43 6.49 12.21
N THR A 82 -2.85 7.11 11.11
CA THR A 82 -3.63 8.36 11.12
C THR A 82 -4.94 8.16 11.89
N PRO A 83 -5.22 8.95 12.94
CA PRO A 83 -6.49 8.86 13.66
C PRO A 83 -7.71 9.08 12.77
N ILE A 84 -8.84 8.48 13.13
CA ILE A 84 -10.14 8.82 12.52
C ILE A 84 -10.43 10.31 12.79
N GLY A 85 -10.91 11.03 11.77
CA GLY A 85 -11.12 12.48 11.79
C GLY A 85 -9.90 13.29 11.31
N ALA A 86 -8.78 12.62 11.00
CA ALA A 86 -7.54 13.26 10.55
C ALA A 86 -7.10 12.78 9.14
N PHE A 87 -7.99 12.14 8.37
CA PHE A 87 -7.65 11.57 7.06
C PHE A 87 -6.94 12.56 6.14
N ALA A 88 -7.49 13.76 5.96
CA ALA A 88 -6.95 14.75 5.02
C ALA A 88 -5.53 15.22 5.38
N GLU A 89 -5.22 15.32 6.68
CA GLU A 89 -3.87 15.65 7.16
C GLU A 89 -2.91 14.48 6.95
N GLY A 90 -3.32 13.27 7.34
CA GLY A 90 -2.55 12.05 7.14
C GLY A 90 -2.23 11.80 5.67
N GLN A 91 -3.23 11.93 4.78
CA GLN A 91 -3.08 11.71 3.35
C GLN A 91 -2.12 12.74 2.73
N ARG A 92 -2.19 14.00 3.17
CA ARG A 92 -1.26 15.04 2.72
C ARG A 92 0.18 14.70 3.11
N SER A 93 0.41 14.35 4.37
CA SER A 93 1.74 13.98 4.86
C SER A 93 2.29 12.75 4.14
N TRP A 94 1.45 11.73 3.94
CA TRP A 94 1.81 10.52 3.20
C TRP A 94 2.19 10.81 1.75
N ARG A 95 1.38 11.61 1.03
CA ARG A 95 1.68 12.03 -0.35
C ARG A 95 2.98 12.80 -0.45
N VAL A 96 3.21 13.76 0.46
CA VAL A 96 4.48 14.52 0.50
C VAL A 96 5.66 13.57 0.69
N ALA A 97 5.56 12.61 1.61
CA ALA A 97 6.62 11.64 1.83
C ALA A 97 6.89 10.79 0.58
N LEU A 98 5.84 10.31 -0.10
CA LEU A 98 5.96 9.56 -1.36
C LEU A 98 6.60 10.39 -2.48
N THR A 99 6.36 11.70 -2.56
CA THR A 99 7.02 12.57 -3.55
C THR A 99 8.52 12.75 -3.31
N GLY A 100 9.01 12.41 -2.12
CA GLY A 100 10.43 12.45 -1.79
C GLY A 100 11.24 11.25 -2.31
N LEU A 101 10.57 10.23 -2.86
CA LEU A 101 11.23 9.03 -3.39
C LEU A 101 11.83 9.28 -4.77
N ASP A 102 13.02 8.72 -5.02
CA ASP A 102 13.70 8.81 -6.31
C ASP A 102 13.17 7.77 -7.31
N TYR A 103 12.00 8.06 -7.89
CA TYR A 103 11.40 7.17 -8.89
C TYR A 103 12.23 7.06 -10.17
N ALA A 104 13.05 8.06 -10.50
CA ALA A 104 13.92 7.99 -11.68
C ALA A 104 14.99 6.92 -11.49
N LEU A 105 15.62 6.87 -10.32
CA LEU A 105 16.55 5.82 -9.95
C LEU A 105 15.86 4.45 -9.85
N ARG A 106 14.68 4.37 -9.23
CA ARG A 106 13.93 3.11 -9.13
C ARG A 106 13.61 2.49 -10.47
N LYS A 107 13.13 3.28 -11.43
CA LYS A 107 12.86 2.80 -12.80
C LYS A 107 14.10 2.19 -13.44
N GLN A 108 15.27 2.78 -13.22
CA GLN A 108 16.53 2.22 -13.72
C GLN A 108 16.89 0.89 -13.06
N GLN A 109 16.68 0.79 -11.74
CA GLN A 109 17.02 -0.40 -10.95
C GLN A 109 16.05 -1.57 -11.17
N LEU A 110 14.77 -1.26 -11.41
CA LEU A 110 13.69 -2.24 -11.47
C LEU A 110 13.31 -2.65 -12.89
N ARG A 111 13.97 -2.11 -13.92
CA ARG A 111 13.67 -2.40 -15.33
C ARG A 111 13.63 -3.89 -15.67
N ASP A 112 14.51 -4.67 -15.06
CA ASP A 112 14.62 -6.11 -15.33
C ASP A 112 13.83 -6.98 -14.33
N ASP A 113 13.17 -6.36 -13.34
CA ASP A 113 12.31 -7.06 -12.39
C ASP A 113 10.93 -7.31 -13.03
N PRO A 114 10.49 -8.58 -13.19
CA PRO A 114 9.23 -8.90 -13.85
C PRO A 114 7.98 -8.26 -13.22
N ILE A 115 8.01 -7.94 -11.92
CA ILE A 115 6.90 -7.28 -11.22
C ILE A 115 6.76 -5.83 -11.71
N TYR A 116 7.87 -5.11 -11.87
CA TYR A 116 7.86 -3.67 -12.09
C TYR A 116 8.18 -3.26 -13.54
N ALA A 117 8.72 -4.17 -14.35
CA ALA A 117 9.27 -3.88 -15.67
C ALA A 117 8.32 -3.08 -16.57
N LEU A 118 7.02 -3.38 -16.51
CA LEU A 118 5.98 -2.70 -17.30
C LEU A 118 5.92 -1.18 -17.09
N TYR A 119 6.33 -0.70 -15.92
CA TYR A 119 6.26 0.72 -15.53
C TYR A 119 7.63 1.41 -15.46
N CYS A 120 8.68 0.71 -15.90
CA CYS A 120 10.08 1.15 -15.85
C CYS A 120 10.67 1.55 -17.22
N ASP A 121 9.84 1.55 -18.26
CA ASP A 121 10.18 1.99 -19.62
C ASP A 121 10.27 3.52 -19.78
#